data_AF-Q4DUD1-F1
#
_entry.id   AF-Q4DUD1-F1
#
_cell.length_a   1.000
_cell.length_b   1.000
_cell.length_c   1.000
_cell.angle_alpha   90.00
_cell.angle_beta   90.00
_cell.angle_gamma   90.00
#
_symmetry.space_group_name_H-M   'P 1'
#
loop_
_entity.id
_entity.type
_entity.pdbx_description
1 polymer ?
#
loop_
_entity_poly.entity_id
_entity_poly.type
_entity_poly.pdbx_seq_one_letter_code
_entity_poly.pdbx_strand_id
1 'polypeptide(L)'
;MTTCEQYGEAVNGLSPRSPEVHVPANHIKSVYGATHTTPAHRNSFSPMRPLAAEPPGKTAIDHRSSFNGRPPRVPSASMPTHSLSKNVRNEDNRAVLVSLENFEHVPGVKGVLNSPRSLQACKMEDVLPADLLQRSLTDFMGQGVPEELAQLRYTVFEKRRKDRLERVCRARALLLAEEKKAEELDGGVRDPKTPQENTAEARREAGDANSLPRHPISMSNHHGGNSRSSSLFWRQGRSPSKTYSSRHRRLLWHKPESRSASMGSMLIYSRAITEHRSPSEKEIAMLERIEEREQRLAEAKQRVELEEKNREQELVQKQLDKMRKIVNNMIQKEITRNAAINSRRMKWEEQMMRIREQKRRDEEARRSQSSPHGNRASMHQGNGVFRASTSGGYRKEQGDSLRAPKIFS
;
A
#
# COMPACT_ATOMS: atom_id res chain seq x y z
N MET A 1 -43.35 17.95 70.12
CA MET A 1 -44.56 17.70 69.31
C MET A 1 -44.11 17.58 67.86
N THR A 2 -43.66 16.37 67.50
CA THR A 2 -44.38 15.33 66.70
C THR A 2 -44.37 15.67 65.21
N THR A 3 -43.40 15.22 64.39
CA THR A 3 -43.17 13.88 63.79
C THR A 3 -44.25 13.40 62.81
N CYS A 4 -43.83 13.12 61.57
CA CYS A 4 -44.22 12.02 60.66
C CYS A 4 -43.80 12.43 59.22
N GLU A 5 -42.71 11.95 58.64
CA GLU A 5 -42.48 10.60 58.05
C GLU A 5 -43.55 10.17 57.04
N GLN A 6 -43.15 10.05 55.75
CA GLN A 6 -43.53 8.91 54.90
C GLN A 6 -42.64 8.77 53.65
N TYR A 7 -41.73 7.79 53.75
CA TYR A 7 -41.24 6.82 52.75
C TYR A 7 -41.46 7.06 51.25
N GLY A 8 -40.35 7.06 50.51
CA GLY A 8 -40.29 6.80 49.06
C GLY A 8 -39.01 6.02 48.74
N GLU A 9 -39.18 4.73 48.49
CA GLU A 9 -38.15 3.69 48.38
C GLU A 9 -37.21 3.83 47.17
N ALA A 10 -36.06 3.16 47.36
CA ALA A 10 -34.94 3.03 46.46
C ALA A 10 -35.28 2.45 45.08
N VAL A 11 -34.64 3.01 44.05
CA VAL A 11 -34.25 2.23 42.87
C VAL A 11 -32.80 2.54 42.54
N ASN A 12 -31.92 1.70 43.07
CA ASN A 12 -30.51 1.63 42.69
C ASN A 12 -30.42 1.25 41.21
N GLY A 13 -30.21 2.24 40.36
CA GLY A 13 -29.83 2.06 38.95
C GLY A 13 -28.41 1.51 38.86
N LEU A 14 -28.26 0.20 39.08
CA LEU A 14 -27.08 -0.56 38.72
C LEU A 14 -26.91 -0.50 37.19
N SER A 15 -26.04 0.41 36.75
CA SER A 15 -25.49 0.40 35.40
C SER A 15 -24.78 -0.95 35.18
N PRO A 16 -25.08 -1.69 34.10
CA PRO A 16 -24.39 -2.93 33.80
C PRO A 16 -22.93 -2.60 33.47
N ARG A 17 -22.04 -2.82 34.45
CA ARG A 17 -20.61 -2.97 34.20
C ARG A 17 -20.46 -4.16 33.24
N SER A 18 -20.18 -3.85 31.97
CA SER A 18 -19.61 -4.83 31.05
C SER A 18 -18.43 -5.52 31.72
N PRO A 19 -18.32 -6.85 31.64
CA PRO A 19 -17.17 -7.54 32.21
C PRO A 19 -15.93 -7.09 31.45
N GLU A 20 -15.05 -6.35 32.14
CA GLU A 20 -13.65 -6.25 31.74
C GLU A 20 -13.09 -7.67 31.74
N VAL A 21 -13.04 -8.30 30.58
CA VAL A 21 -12.23 -9.48 30.36
C VAL A 21 -10.77 -9.00 30.35
N HIS A 22 -10.21 -8.88 31.54
CA HIS A 22 -8.79 -8.69 31.76
C HIS A 22 -8.11 -10.01 31.36
N VAL A 23 -7.67 -10.12 30.11
CA VAL A 23 -6.82 -11.23 29.67
C VAL A 23 -5.41 -10.92 30.18
N PRO A 24 -4.88 -11.67 31.16
CA PRO A 24 -3.51 -11.46 31.62
C PRO A 24 -2.55 -11.78 30.48
N ALA A 25 -1.84 -10.77 30.02
CA ALA A 25 -0.73 -10.89 29.08
C ALA A 25 0.46 -11.54 29.78
N ASN A 26 0.44 -12.87 29.99
CA ASN A 26 1.57 -13.68 30.46
C ASN A 26 1.31 -15.20 30.30
N HIS A 27 1.13 -15.70 29.07
CA HIS A 27 1.20 -17.16 28.82
C HIS A 27 1.49 -17.53 27.35
N ILE A 28 2.62 -17.05 26.81
CA ILE A 28 3.20 -17.64 25.58
C ILE A 28 4.71 -17.75 25.78
N LYS A 29 5.13 -18.72 26.59
CA LYS A 29 6.48 -19.27 26.61
C LYS A 29 6.35 -20.78 26.82
N SER A 30 7.13 -21.54 26.05
CA SER A 30 7.44 -22.96 26.25
C SER A 30 6.35 -23.97 25.88
N VAL A 31 6.38 -24.50 24.66
CA VAL A 31 6.34 -25.93 24.30
C VAL A 31 6.86 -26.02 22.85
N TYR A 32 7.43 -27.17 22.47
CA TYR A 32 8.12 -27.49 21.20
C TYR A 32 9.63 -27.24 21.18
N GLY A 33 10.31 -27.95 22.07
CA GLY A 33 11.56 -28.63 21.72
C GLY A 33 11.28 -30.03 21.14
N ALA A 34 12.23 -30.46 20.30
CA ALA A 34 12.59 -31.84 19.96
C ALA A 34 11.52 -32.77 19.35
N THR A 35 11.67 -33.11 18.07
CA THR A 35 12.35 -34.36 17.65
C THR A 35 12.25 -34.54 16.13
N HIS A 36 13.35 -35.01 15.56
CA HIS A 36 13.47 -35.45 14.17
C HIS A 36 12.49 -36.59 13.89
N THR A 37 11.78 -36.54 12.76
CA THR A 37 11.48 -37.72 11.92
C THR A 37 10.89 -37.24 10.59
N THR A 38 11.52 -37.64 9.50
CA THR A 38 10.99 -37.59 8.13
C THR A 38 9.87 -38.61 7.97
N PRO A 39 8.74 -38.26 7.33
CA PRO A 39 7.93 -39.24 6.64
C PRO A 39 7.89 -38.98 5.13
N ALA A 40 8.05 -40.07 4.40
CA ALA A 40 7.91 -40.17 2.96
C ALA A 40 6.47 -39.91 2.50
N HIS A 41 6.35 -39.48 1.23
CA HIS A 41 5.28 -39.75 0.27
C HIS A 41 3.96 -40.36 0.81
N ARG A 42 2.86 -39.58 0.73
CA ARG A 42 1.64 -40.00 0.00
C ARG A 42 0.53 -38.94 0.07
N ASN A 43 -0.31 -39.00 -0.96
CA ASN A 43 -1.66 -38.46 -1.07
C ASN A 43 -1.82 -37.02 -1.59
N SER A 44 -1.76 -36.97 -2.93
CA SER A 44 -2.76 -36.34 -3.79
C SER A 44 -4.09 -35.98 -3.10
N PHE A 45 -4.36 -34.68 -3.02
CA PHE A 45 -5.72 -34.14 -3.00
C PHE A 45 -5.76 -32.93 -3.93
N SER A 46 -6.30 -33.13 -5.13
CA SER A 46 -6.65 -32.05 -6.05
C SER A 46 -7.94 -31.39 -5.56
N PRO A 47 -7.98 -30.06 -5.38
CA PRO A 47 -9.25 -29.36 -5.20
C PRO A 47 -9.96 -29.25 -6.55
N MET A 48 -11.25 -29.60 -6.54
CA MET A 48 -12.12 -29.68 -7.71
C MET A 48 -12.21 -28.36 -8.48
N ARG A 49 -12.17 -28.49 -9.81
CA ARG A 49 -12.42 -27.46 -10.80
C ARG A 49 -13.95 -27.37 -11.02
N PRO A 50 -14.60 -26.20 -10.92
CA PRO A 50 -16.00 -26.07 -11.30
C PRO A 50 -16.17 -26.23 -12.81
N LEU A 51 -17.11 -27.10 -13.19
CA LEU A 51 -17.52 -27.39 -14.55
C LEU A 51 -18.19 -26.19 -15.20
N ALA A 52 -17.97 -26.09 -16.51
CA ALA A 52 -18.47 -25.08 -17.41
C ALA A 52 -20.01 -25.05 -17.52
N ALA A 53 -20.56 -23.85 -17.68
CA ALA A 53 -21.88 -23.62 -18.26
C ALA A 53 -21.68 -22.90 -19.60
N GLU A 54 -21.86 -23.63 -20.70
CA GLU A 54 -21.94 -23.12 -22.07
C GLU A 54 -23.35 -22.53 -22.33
N PRO A 55 -23.48 -21.36 -22.98
CA PRO A 55 -24.73 -20.94 -23.60
C PRO A 55 -24.79 -21.36 -25.08
N PRO A 56 -25.96 -21.81 -25.59
CA PRO A 56 -26.09 -22.33 -26.94
C PRO A 56 -26.32 -21.23 -28.00
N GLY A 57 -25.68 -21.42 -29.16
CA GLY A 57 -26.19 -21.27 -30.52
C GLY A 57 -26.96 -20.01 -30.95
N LYS A 58 -26.48 -19.37 -32.03
CA LYS A 58 -27.31 -18.95 -33.19
C LYS A 58 -26.43 -18.48 -34.38
N THR A 59 -26.61 -19.21 -35.50
CA THR A 59 -26.62 -18.78 -36.92
C THR A 59 -25.36 -18.09 -37.48
N ALA A 60 -24.50 -18.74 -38.27
CA ALA A 60 -24.67 -19.25 -39.65
C ALA A 60 -24.95 -18.16 -40.71
N ILE A 61 -23.88 -17.57 -41.28
CA ILE A 61 -23.84 -17.01 -42.64
C ILE A 61 -22.46 -17.34 -43.22
N ASP A 62 -22.44 -18.29 -44.16
CA ASP A 62 -21.33 -18.59 -45.06
C ASP A 62 -21.30 -17.58 -46.21
N HIS A 63 -20.14 -16.99 -46.49
CA HIS A 63 -19.79 -16.53 -47.85
C HIS A 63 -18.38 -16.96 -48.19
N ARG A 64 -18.34 -18.08 -48.92
CA ARG A 64 -17.20 -18.71 -49.56
C ARG A 64 -16.95 -18.04 -50.92
N SER A 65 -15.84 -17.33 -51.07
CA SER A 65 -15.24 -16.97 -52.37
C SER A 65 -13.79 -16.54 -52.07
N SER A 66 -12.78 -17.41 -52.22
CA SER A 66 -12.13 -17.82 -53.48
C SER A 66 -11.61 -16.63 -54.31
N PHE A 67 -10.54 -16.00 -53.83
CA PHE A 67 -9.62 -15.25 -54.68
C PHE A 67 -8.18 -15.57 -54.30
N ASN A 68 -7.59 -16.48 -55.08
CA ASN A 68 -6.16 -16.56 -55.29
C ASN A 68 -5.73 -15.28 -56.00
N GLY A 69 -5.25 -14.29 -55.23
CA GLY A 69 -4.84 -12.98 -55.74
C GLY A 69 -3.61 -12.49 -54.99
N ARG A 70 -2.45 -12.64 -55.65
CA ARG A 70 -1.14 -12.10 -55.25
C ARG A 70 -1.29 -10.64 -54.79
N PRO A 71 -0.94 -10.27 -53.54
CA PRO A 71 -1.04 -8.88 -53.12
C PRO A 71 -0.03 -8.04 -53.92
N PRO A 72 -0.41 -6.84 -54.40
CA PRO A 72 0.50 -5.94 -55.06
C PRO A 72 1.58 -5.52 -54.05
N ARG A 73 2.82 -5.50 -54.54
CA ARG A 73 4.00 -4.94 -53.89
C ARG A 73 3.70 -3.48 -53.57
N VAL A 74 3.22 -3.21 -52.35
CA VAL A 74 3.13 -1.86 -51.81
C VAL A 74 4.56 -1.32 -51.66
N PRO A 75 4.83 -0.08 -52.10
CA PRO A 75 6.12 0.56 -51.88
C PRO A 75 6.37 0.61 -50.37
N SER A 76 7.60 0.31 -49.98
CA SER A 76 8.14 0.42 -48.64
C SER A 76 7.85 1.81 -48.07
N ALA A 77 6.68 1.97 -47.45
CA ALA A 77 6.40 3.06 -46.56
C ALA A 77 7.28 2.84 -45.33
N SER A 78 8.39 3.56 -45.30
CA SER A 78 9.18 3.81 -44.10
C SER A 78 8.21 4.05 -42.94
N MET A 79 8.19 3.12 -41.99
CA MET A 79 7.50 3.32 -40.72
C MET A 79 7.95 4.68 -40.18
N PRO A 80 7.03 5.63 -39.94
CA PRO A 80 7.39 6.81 -39.19
C PRO A 80 7.73 6.30 -37.80
N THR A 81 9.03 6.15 -37.51
CA THR A 81 9.51 6.13 -36.14
C THR A 81 9.11 7.48 -35.58
N HIS A 82 7.93 7.55 -34.97
CA HIS A 82 7.49 8.72 -34.23
C HIS A 82 8.52 8.93 -33.13
N SER A 83 9.46 9.85 -33.38
CA SER A 83 10.35 10.35 -32.36
C SER A 83 9.46 11.03 -31.32
N LEU A 84 9.13 10.29 -30.27
CA LEU A 84 8.42 10.78 -29.09
C LEU A 84 9.38 11.65 -28.26
N SER A 85 9.87 12.73 -28.88
CA SER A 85 10.65 13.77 -28.24
C SER A 85 10.26 15.12 -28.82
N LYS A 86 8.97 15.47 -28.76
CA LYS A 86 8.57 16.88 -28.78
C LYS A 86 8.99 17.47 -27.44
N ASN A 87 10.25 17.88 -27.33
CA ASN A 87 10.74 18.64 -26.20
C ASN A 87 9.88 19.90 -26.09
N VAL A 88 9.10 19.99 -25.01
CA VAL A 88 8.41 21.22 -24.62
C VAL A 88 9.50 22.25 -24.37
N ARG A 89 9.67 23.18 -25.33
CA ARG A 89 10.58 24.31 -25.19
C ARG A 89 9.86 25.36 -24.35
N ASN A 90 10.25 25.50 -23.09
CA ASN A 90 10.04 26.76 -22.37
C ASN A 90 10.91 27.85 -23.03
N GLU A 91 10.54 29.12 -22.88
CA GLU A 91 11.12 30.27 -23.60
C GLU A 91 12.66 30.36 -23.52
N ASP A 92 13.28 29.69 -22.54
CA ASP A 92 14.74 29.65 -22.37
C ASP A 92 15.49 28.52 -23.13
N ASN A 93 14.83 27.74 -23.99
CA ASN A 93 15.42 26.59 -24.72
C ASN A 93 16.15 25.53 -23.85
N ARG A 94 16.10 25.62 -22.52
CA ARG A 94 16.65 24.60 -21.63
C ARG A 94 15.66 23.46 -21.54
N ALA A 95 16.08 22.26 -21.95
CA ALA A 95 15.30 21.05 -21.76
C ALA A 95 15.04 20.85 -20.26
N VAL A 96 13.80 21.09 -19.84
CA VAL A 96 13.39 20.95 -18.43
C VAL A 96 13.53 19.48 -18.04
N LEU A 97 14.36 19.18 -17.04
CA LEU A 97 14.52 17.81 -16.53
C LEU A 97 13.26 17.42 -15.75
N VAL A 98 12.49 16.49 -16.32
CA VAL A 98 11.29 15.90 -15.75
C VAL A 98 11.66 14.57 -15.08
N SER A 99 11.82 14.63 -13.76
CA SER A 99 12.02 13.49 -12.86
C SER A 99 10.69 13.03 -12.24
N LEU A 100 10.67 11.85 -11.61
CA LEU A 100 9.51 11.35 -10.86
C LEU A 100 9.10 12.22 -9.66
N GLU A 101 9.96 13.14 -9.21
CA GLU A 101 9.64 14.10 -8.14
C GLU A 101 8.89 15.33 -8.68
N ASN A 102 9.25 15.75 -9.90
CA ASN A 102 8.75 16.99 -10.49
C ASN A 102 7.61 16.78 -11.48
N PHE A 103 7.35 15.55 -11.91
CA PHE A 103 6.49 15.30 -13.07
C PHE A 103 5.02 15.76 -12.90
N GLU A 104 4.46 15.83 -11.68
CA GLU A 104 3.10 16.36 -11.45
C GLU A 104 3.04 17.89 -11.50
N HIS A 105 4.17 18.55 -11.20
CA HIS A 105 4.23 20.00 -11.04
C HIS A 105 4.53 20.73 -12.34
N VAL A 106 4.97 20.05 -13.40
CA VAL A 106 5.31 20.68 -14.67
C VAL A 106 4.09 20.66 -15.60
N PRO A 107 3.33 21.77 -15.71
CA PRO A 107 2.19 21.83 -16.62
C PRO A 107 2.63 21.63 -18.07
N GLY A 108 1.86 20.85 -18.84
CA GLY A 108 2.05 20.69 -20.29
C GLY A 108 2.96 19.54 -20.74
N VAL A 109 3.62 18.82 -19.82
CA VAL A 109 4.42 17.63 -20.20
C VAL A 109 3.49 16.43 -20.38
N LYS A 110 2.88 16.32 -21.56
CA LYS A 110 1.97 15.22 -21.92
C LYS A 110 2.66 13.87 -22.16
N GLY A 111 3.97 13.77 -21.97
CA GLY A 111 4.62 12.50 -22.17
C GLY A 111 6.12 12.54 -22.02
N VAL A 112 6.59 11.51 -21.30
CA VAL A 112 7.96 11.03 -21.23
C VAL A 112 8.82 11.73 -20.18
N LEU A 113 8.96 11.03 -19.05
CA LEU A 113 10.05 11.22 -18.11
C LEU A 113 11.38 11.23 -18.89
N ASN A 114 12.16 12.30 -18.76
CA ASN A 114 13.44 12.41 -19.46
C ASN A 114 14.65 12.12 -18.55
N SER A 115 14.42 11.99 -17.24
CA SER A 115 15.47 11.63 -16.30
C SER A 115 15.90 10.16 -16.49
N PRO A 116 17.18 9.88 -16.82
CA PRO A 116 17.67 8.51 -17.02
C PRO A 116 17.42 7.62 -15.79
N ARG A 117 17.63 8.17 -14.60
CA ARG A 117 17.37 7.49 -13.32
C ARG A 117 15.90 7.12 -13.16
N SER A 118 14.98 8.01 -13.51
CA SER A 118 13.53 7.72 -13.48
C SER A 118 13.13 6.64 -14.46
N LEU A 119 13.70 6.65 -15.68
CA LEU A 119 13.45 5.61 -16.68
C LEU A 119 14.01 4.26 -16.25
N GLN A 120 15.18 4.25 -15.60
CA GLN A 120 15.76 3.05 -15.01
C GLN A 120 14.89 2.48 -13.90
N ALA A 121 14.36 3.34 -13.01
CA ALA A 121 13.42 2.92 -11.97
C ALA A 121 12.13 2.32 -12.55
N CYS A 122 11.56 2.93 -13.61
CA CYS A 122 10.39 2.38 -14.31
C CYS A 122 10.67 0.98 -14.87
N LYS A 123 11.88 0.79 -15.42
CA LYS A 123 12.32 -0.50 -15.97
C LYS A 123 12.54 -1.56 -14.89
N MET A 124 12.99 -1.18 -13.69
CA MET A 124 13.18 -2.12 -12.58
C MET A 124 11.86 -2.68 -12.05
N GLU A 125 10.81 -1.86 -12.04
CA GLU A 125 9.47 -2.22 -11.53
C GLU A 125 8.52 -2.75 -12.63
N ASP A 126 9.01 -2.93 -13.86
CA ASP A 126 8.21 -3.31 -15.03
C ASP A 126 6.98 -2.39 -15.27
N VAL A 127 7.13 -1.08 -15.01
CA VAL A 127 6.09 -0.07 -15.22
C VAL A 127 6.37 0.74 -16.48
N LEU A 128 5.39 0.81 -17.39
CA LEU A 128 5.49 1.67 -18.57
C LEU A 128 5.40 3.15 -18.14
N PRO A 129 6.31 4.04 -18.61
CA PRO A 129 6.25 5.46 -18.27
C PRO A 129 4.91 6.13 -18.64
N ALA A 130 4.24 5.64 -19.69
CA ALA A 130 2.93 6.12 -20.11
C ALA A 130 1.79 5.83 -19.11
N ASP A 131 1.97 4.84 -18.24
CA ASP A 131 0.98 4.47 -17.22
C ASP A 131 1.03 5.38 -15.99
N LEU A 132 2.12 6.13 -15.82
CA LEU A 132 2.31 7.08 -14.73
C LEU A 132 1.72 8.47 -15.04
N LEU A 133 1.37 8.72 -16.31
CA LEU A 133 0.81 9.98 -16.75
C LEU A 133 -0.61 10.15 -16.20
N GLN A 134 -0.88 11.34 -15.65
CA GLN A 134 -2.23 11.70 -15.23
C GLN A 134 -3.13 11.80 -16.47
N ARG A 135 -4.32 11.22 -16.38
CA ARG A 135 -5.33 11.24 -17.44
C ARG A 135 -6.53 12.06 -16.97
N SER A 136 -7.18 12.79 -17.86
CA SER A 136 -8.41 13.50 -17.52
C SER A 136 -9.60 12.54 -17.54
N LEU A 137 -10.68 12.91 -16.85
CA LEU A 137 -11.93 12.12 -16.86
C LEU A 137 -12.45 11.90 -18.30
N THR A 138 -12.22 12.86 -19.19
CA THR A 138 -12.57 12.80 -20.62
C THR A 138 -11.93 11.61 -21.35
N ASP A 139 -10.75 11.17 -20.92
CA ASP A 139 -10.06 10.02 -21.54
C ASP A 139 -10.79 8.69 -21.26
N PHE A 140 -11.69 8.68 -20.26
CA PHE A 140 -12.51 7.54 -19.89
C PHE A 140 -13.94 7.62 -20.43
N MET A 141 -14.34 8.78 -20.98
CA MET A 141 -15.63 9.02 -21.62
C MET A 141 -15.59 8.57 -23.08
N GLY A 142 -15.77 7.27 -23.31
CA GLY A 142 -15.94 6.71 -24.65
C GLY A 142 -17.35 6.98 -25.23
N GLN A 143 -17.52 6.80 -26.54
CA GLN A 143 -18.84 6.85 -27.18
C GLN A 143 -19.77 5.82 -26.51
N GLY A 144 -20.87 6.29 -25.93
CA GLY A 144 -21.86 5.45 -25.24
C GLY A 144 -21.49 5.01 -23.81
N VAL A 145 -20.43 5.53 -23.21
CA VAL A 145 -20.08 5.23 -21.80
C VAL A 145 -20.80 6.22 -20.87
N PRO A 146 -21.67 5.76 -19.96
CA PRO A 146 -22.29 6.64 -18.97
C PRO A 146 -21.24 7.34 -18.10
N GLU A 147 -21.51 8.59 -17.70
CA GLU A 147 -20.58 9.41 -16.92
C GLU A 147 -20.16 8.72 -15.61
N GLU A 148 -21.11 8.08 -14.92
CA GLU A 148 -20.85 7.32 -13.68
C GLU A 148 -19.82 6.19 -13.89
N LEU A 149 -19.91 5.47 -15.02
CA LEU A 149 -18.97 4.42 -15.36
C LEU A 149 -17.59 5.00 -15.74
N ALA A 150 -17.55 6.16 -16.40
CA ALA A 150 -16.31 6.87 -16.68
C ALA A 150 -15.62 7.33 -15.39
N GLN A 151 -16.38 7.86 -14.42
CA GLN A 151 -15.88 8.23 -13.09
C GLN A 151 -15.34 7.01 -12.33
N LEU A 152 -16.04 5.86 -12.39
CA LEU A 152 -15.54 4.61 -11.79
C LEU A 152 -14.23 4.15 -12.43
N ARG A 153 -14.12 4.19 -13.76
CA ARG A 153 -12.87 3.84 -14.47
C ARG A 153 -11.73 4.78 -14.11
N TYR A 154 -12.01 6.09 -14.03
CA TYR A 154 -11.06 7.11 -13.64
C TYR A 154 -10.54 6.88 -12.21
N THR A 155 -11.43 6.64 -11.24
CA THR A 155 -11.03 6.40 -9.84
C THR A 155 -10.19 5.13 -9.68
N VAL A 156 -10.53 4.05 -10.39
CA VAL A 156 -9.73 2.81 -10.41
C VAL A 156 -8.36 3.04 -11.06
N PHE A 157 -8.32 3.80 -12.16
CA PHE A 157 -7.08 4.18 -12.84
C PHE A 157 -6.18 5.00 -11.92
N GLU A 158 -6.68 6.09 -11.33
CA GLU A 158 -5.91 6.95 -10.43
C GLU A 158 -5.37 6.19 -9.21
N LYS A 159 -6.17 5.27 -8.65
CA LYS A 159 -5.71 4.40 -7.57
C LYS A 159 -4.53 3.52 -8.00
N ARG A 160 -4.62 2.85 -9.15
CA ARG A 160 -3.54 2.00 -9.70
C ARG A 160 -2.31 2.83 -10.10
N ARG A 161 -2.54 4.01 -10.66
CA ARG A 161 -1.49 4.97 -11.04
C ARG A 161 -0.67 5.38 -9.82
N LYS A 162 -1.33 5.81 -8.73
CA LYS A 162 -0.66 6.21 -7.48
C LYS A 162 0.15 5.07 -6.87
N ASP A 163 -0.38 3.85 -6.84
CA ASP A 163 0.34 2.66 -6.35
C ASP A 163 1.60 2.35 -7.17
N ARG A 164 1.49 2.39 -8.50
CA ARG A 164 2.66 2.23 -9.39
C ARG A 164 3.67 3.34 -9.18
N LEU A 165 3.20 4.57 -9.03
CA LEU A 165 4.06 5.73 -8.83
C LEU A 165 4.88 5.59 -7.54
N GLU A 166 4.24 5.18 -6.47
CA GLU A 166 4.90 4.96 -5.19
C GLU A 166 6.00 3.90 -5.30
N ARG A 167 5.74 2.77 -5.97
CA ARG A 167 6.75 1.73 -6.22
C ARG A 167 7.94 2.25 -7.02
N VAL A 168 7.69 2.95 -8.13
CA VAL A 168 8.76 3.50 -8.97
C VAL A 168 9.55 4.58 -8.23
N CYS A 169 8.90 5.42 -7.42
CA CYS A 169 9.58 6.40 -6.56
C CYS A 169 10.51 5.72 -5.53
N ARG A 170 10.07 4.62 -4.90
CA ARG A 170 10.93 3.82 -4.00
C ARG A 170 12.12 3.22 -4.76
N ALA A 171 11.91 2.64 -5.95
CA ALA A 171 12.98 2.10 -6.78
C ALA A 171 14.02 3.17 -7.18
N ARG A 172 13.57 4.38 -7.51
CA ARG A 172 14.46 5.52 -7.79
C ARG A 172 15.27 5.93 -6.56
N ALA A 173 14.67 5.95 -5.38
CA ALA A 173 15.39 6.27 -4.14
C ALA A 173 16.47 5.21 -3.83
N LEU A 174 16.22 3.93 -4.11
CA LEU A 174 17.21 2.87 -3.99
C LEU A 174 18.38 3.05 -4.95
N LEU A 175 18.10 3.37 -6.22
CA LEU A 175 19.15 3.68 -7.21
C LEU A 175 20.05 4.83 -6.77
N LEU A 176 19.46 5.93 -6.26
CA LEU A 176 20.23 7.07 -5.76
C LEU A 176 21.09 6.71 -4.55
N ALA A 177 20.59 5.85 -3.65
CA ALA A 177 21.36 5.38 -2.51
C ALA A 177 22.52 4.45 -2.92
N GLU A 178 22.30 3.57 -3.91
CA GLU A 178 23.34 2.69 -4.47
C GLU A 178 24.44 3.50 -5.18
N GLU A 179 24.05 4.48 -6.01
CA GLU A 179 25.00 5.38 -6.68
C GLU A 179 25.84 6.17 -5.66
N LYS A 180 25.21 6.75 -4.63
CA LYS A 180 25.93 7.46 -3.57
C LYS A 180 26.94 6.56 -2.85
N LYS A 181 26.53 5.32 -2.54
CA LYS A 181 27.42 4.33 -1.91
C LYS A 181 28.57 3.91 -2.83
N ALA A 182 28.33 3.82 -4.14
CA ALA A 182 29.37 3.52 -5.12
C ALA A 182 30.37 4.68 -5.26
N GLU A 183 29.90 5.93 -5.24
CA GLU A 183 30.76 7.13 -5.23
C GLU A 183 31.65 7.18 -3.98
N GLU A 184 31.12 6.80 -2.81
CA GLU A 184 31.90 6.72 -1.56
C GLU A 184 32.99 5.63 -1.60
N LEU A 185 32.79 4.54 -2.36
CA LEU A 185 33.77 3.45 -2.50
C LEU A 185 34.83 3.72 -3.58
N ASP A 186 34.46 4.36 -4.69
CA ASP A 186 35.37 4.70 -5.79
C ASP A 186 36.17 5.99 -5.52
N GLY A 187 35.64 6.87 -4.64
CA GLY A 187 36.27 8.14 -4.24
C GLY A 187 37.53 8.03 -3.39
N GLY A 188 37.99 6.82 -3.05
CA GLY A 188 39.14 6.58 -2.17
C GLY A 188 40.53 6.87 -2.75
N VAL A 189 40.65 7.22 -4.04
CA VAL A 189 41.94 7.56 -4.67
C VAL A 189 41.79 8.76 -5.63
N ARG A 190 41.20 9.84 -5.15
CA ARG A 190 41.54 11.17 -5.68
C ARG A 190 42.10 11.99 -4.54
N ASP A 191 43.43 12.15 -4.58
CA ASP A 191 44.18 13.03 -3.69
C ASP A 191 43.39 14.31 -3.42
N PRO A 192 43.22 14.71 -2.15
CA PRO A 192 42.72 16.03 -1.83
C PRO A 192 43.72 17.02 -2.42
N LYS A 193 43.40 17.61 -3.58
CA LYS A 193 43.96 18.90 -3.97
C LYS A 193 43.51 19.89 -2.90
N THR A 194 44.36 20.00 -1.89
CA THR A 194 44.65 21.19 -1.09
C THR A 194 43.58 22.27 -1.23
N PRO A 195 42.72 22.45 -0.23
CA PRO A 195 41.98 23.69 -0.05
C PRO A 195 43.03 24.78 0.17
N GLN A 196 43.36 25.51 -0.89
CA GLN A 196 44.14 26.73 -0.79
C GLN A 196 43.34 27.70 0.08
N GLU A 197 43.95 28.05 1.20
CA GLU A 197 43.54 29.04 2.19
C GLU A 197 42.98 30.29 1.51
N ASN A 198 41.70 30.58 1.76
CA ASN A 198 41.17 31.94 1.76
C ASN A 198 40.50 32.15 3.11
N THR A 199 41.35 32.36 4.11
CA THR A 199 41.04 33.00 5.39
C THR A 199 40.66 34.46 5.12
N ALA A 200 39.38 34.83 5.27
CA ALA A 200 38.97 36.20 5.59
C ALA A 200 37.51 36.27 6.05
N GLU A 201 37.36 36.53 7.35
CA GLU A 201 36.45 37.54 7.93
C GLU A 201 34.95 37.26 8.20
N ALA A 202 34.53 37.84 9.33
CA ALA A 202 33.18 38.08 9.88
C ALA A 202 32.52 36.89 10.61
N ARG A 203 32.67 36.67 11.93
CA ARG A 203 32.43 37.52 13.12
C ARG A 203 31.06 38.22 13.14
N ARG A 204 30.11 37.64 13.90
CA ARG A 204 29.24 38.21 14.96
C ARG A 204 28.10 37.22 15.26
N GLU A 205 28.06 36.62 16.46
CA GLU A 205 27.28 37.08 17.64
C GLU A 205 25.77 37.13 17.35
N ALA A 206 24.82 36.58 18.11
CA ALA A 206 24.74 36.01 19.45
C ALA A 206 23.52 35.05 19.43
N GLY A 207 23.54 33.92 20.13
CA GLY A 207 22.91 33.84 21.45
C GLY A 207 21.53 33.17 21.35
N ASP A 208 21.44 31.90 21.71
CA ASP A 208 20.48 31.53 22.76
C ASP A 208 20.77 30.14 23.35
N ALA A 209 20.65 30.10 24.67
CA ALA A 209 21.03 29.01 25.53
C ALA A 209 19.82 28.13 25.84
N ASN A 210 19.85 26.86 25.43
CA ASN A 210 19.26 25.71 26.12
C ASN A 210 19.11 24.54 25.15
N SER A 211 20.02 23.56 25.21
CA SER A 211 19.66 22.14 25.34
C SER A 211 20.86 21.22 25.06
N LEU A 212 21.31 20.61 26.15
CA LEU A 212 21.95 19.30 26.36
C LEU A 212 22.84 18.66 25.25
N PRO A 213 24.07 18.22 25.62
CA PRO A 213 25.02 17.61 24.69
C PRO A 213 24.61 16.16 24.36
N ARG A 214 24.20 15.91 23.12
CA ARG A 214 24.15 14.54 22.58
C ARG A 214 25.48 14.20 21.93
N HIS A 215 26.30 13.47 22.67
CA HIS A 215 27.52 12.84 22.20
C HIS A 215 27.25 12.00 20.93
N PRO A 216 28.10 12.12 19.88
CA PRO A 216 28.10 11.16 18.79
C PRO A 216 28.72 9.86 19.30
N ILE A 217 27.94 8.79 19.37
CA ILE A 217 28.47 7.43 19.54
C ILE A 217 29.13 7.07 18.21
N SER A 218 30.40 7.42 18.09
CA SER A 218 31.32 6.93 17.07
C SER A 218 31.61 5.46 17.38
N MET A 219 30.88 4.55 16.74
CA MET A 219 31.21 3.12 16.75
C MET A 219 32.38 2.91 15.78
N SER A 220 33.60 3.00 16.30
CA SER A 220 34.79 2.54 15.59
C SER A 220 34.78 1.01 15.53
N ASN A 221 34.59 0.46 14.33
CA ASN A 221 34.87 -0.94 14.04
C ASN A 221 36.39 -1.09 13.85
N HIS A 222 37.13 -1.10 14.96
CA HIS A 222 38.56 -1.45 15.02
C HIS A 222 38.77 -2.57 16.05
N HIS A 223 38.41 -3.79 15.66
CA HIS A 223 38.92 -5.03 16.24
C HIS A 223 39.50 -5.83 15.07
N GLY A 224 40.83 -5.87 14.96
CA GLY A 224 41.63 -6.99 15.46
C GLY A 224 41.86 -7.94 14.28
N GLY A 225 43.02 -7.95 13.65
CA GLY A 225 44.29 -8.32 14.26
C GLY A 225 44.59 -9.77 13.88
N ASN A 226 45.58 -9.94 13.00
CA ASN A 226 46.35 -11.16 12.72
C ASN A 226 45.84 -12.09 11.60
N SER A 227 46.43 -11.94 10.40
CA SER A 227 47.07 -12.99 9.58
C SER A 227 47.41 -12.41 8.21
N ARG A 228 48.55 -11.73 8.02
CA ARG A 228 49.81 -12.32 7.52
C ARG A 228 49.59 -13.44 6.49
N SER A 229 49.68 -13.08 5.20
CA SER A 229 50.71 -13.56 4.24
C SER A 229 50.21 -13.93 2.84
N SER A 230 51.03 -13.53 1.87
CA SER A 230 51.11 -13.88 0.44
C SER A 230 50.05 -13.28 -0.50
N SER A 231 50.31 -12.17 -1.21
CA SER A 231 51.27 -11.97 -2.32
C SER A 231 50.98 -12.82 -3.56
N LEU A 232 50.14 -12.34 -4.48
CA LEU A 232 50.36 -12.55 -5.91
C LEU A 232 49.81 -11.36 -6.71
N PHE A 233 50.77 -10.62 -7.28
CA PHE A 233 50.64 -9.64 -8.34
C PHE A 233 50.07 -10.30 -9.60
N TRP A 234 48.95 -9.80 -10.13
CA TRP A 234 48.60 -9.96 -11.56
C TRP A 234 48.37 -8.60 -12.20
N ARG A 235 49.46 -8.17 -12.84
CA ARG A 235 49.66 -7.15 -13.87
C ARG A 235 48.43 -6.44 -14.46
N GLN A 236 48.54 -5.11 -14.41
CA GLN A 236 48.07 -4.18 -15.43
C GLN A 236 48.39 -4.66 -16.85
N GLY A 237 47.36 -4.74 -17.68
CA GLY A 237 47.45 -5.00 -19.12
C GLY A 237 46.34 -4.26 -19.84
N ARG A 238 46.72 -3.15 -20.47
CA ARG A 238 45.92 -2.19 -21.23
C ARG A 238 45.06 -2.85 -22.31
N SER A 239 43.80 -2.41 -22.45
CA SER A 239 43.22 -1.99 -23.74
C SER A 239 41.79 -1.45 -23.58
N PRO A 240 41.54 -0.17 -23.92
CA PRO A 240 40.19 0.39 -23.99
C PRO A 240 39.68 0.28 -25.44
N SER A 241 39.05 -0.83 -25.79
CA SER A 241 38.35 -0.96 -27.08
C SER A 241 36.84 -0.93 -26.87
N LYS A 242 36.30 0.26 -27.15
CA LYS A 242 34.89 0.55 -27.41
C LYS A 242 34.31 -0.47 -28.41
N THR A 243 33.50 -1.42 -27.96
CA THR A 243 32.58 -2.15 -28.84
C THR A 243 31.26 -2.42 -28.14
N TYR A 244 30.25 -1.71 -28.64
CA TYR A 244 28.83 -2.06 -28.74
C TYR A 244 28.23 -3.02 -27.71
N SER A 245 27.41 -2.41 -26.85
CA SER A 245 26.47 -2.98 -25.89
C SER A 245 25.55 -4.06 -26.51
N SER A 246 25.98 -5.32 -26.38
CA SER A 246 25.13 -6.49 -26.59
C SER A 246 24.16 -6.65 -25.42
N ARG A 247 22.92 -6.16 -25.60
CA ARG A 247 21.83 -6.17 -24.61
C ARG A 247 21.10 -7.51 -24.49
N HIS A 248 21.73 -8.64 -24.79
CA HIS A 248 21.07 -9.96 -24.76
C HIS A 248 21.70 -11.00 -23.83
N ARG A 249 22.51 -10.60 -22.85
CA ARG A 249 23.19 -11.52 -21.90
C ARG A 249 22.66 -11.50 -20.46
N ARG A 250 21.37 -11.21 -20.24
CA ARG A 250 20.77 -11.16 -18.88
C ARG A 250 19.66 -12.18 -18.59
N LEU A 251 19.50 -13.21 -19.42
CA LEU A 251 18.48 -14.27 -19.23
C LEU A 251 19.04 -15.66 -18.89
N LEU A 252 20.31 -15.77 -18.50
CA LEU A 252 20.89 -17.07 -18.12
C LEU A 252 21.63 -17.06 -16.78
N TRP A 253 21.19 -16.25 -15.82
CA TRP A 253 21.37 -16.57 -14.40
C TRP A 253 20.24 -17.49 -13.96
N HIS A 254 20.07 -18.61 -14.67
CA HIS A 254 19.51 -19.78 -14.02
C HIS A 254 20.44 -20.05 -12.86
N LYS A 255 20.01 -19.75 -11.63
CA LYS A 255 20.63 -20.30 -10.42
C LYS A 255 20.74 -21.80 -10.70
N PRO A 256 21.94 -22.38 -10.87
CA PRO A 256 22.05 -23.81 -10.69
C PRO A 256 21.90 -23.98 -9.18
N GLU A 257 20.65 -24.07 -8.72
CA GLU A 257 20.28 -24.52 -7.38
C GLU A 257 20.75 -25.98 -7.17
N SER A 258 21.22 -26.62 -8.24
CA SER A 258 21.75 -27.96 -8.31
C SER A 258 23.26 -27.96 -8.11
N ARG A 259 23.70 -28.07 -6.84
CA ARG A 259 24.96 -28.68 -6.40
C ARG A 259 26.10 -28.65 -7.45
N SER A 260 26.52 -27.47 -7.91
CA SER A 260 27.68 -27.38 -8.78
C SER A 260 28.87 -27.80 -7.94
N ALA A 261 29.34 -29.04 -8.12
CA ALA A 261 30.57 -29.52 -7.50
C ALA A 261 31.64 -28.44 -7.68
N SER A 262 32.32 -28.06 -6.58
CA SER A 262 33.43 -27.11 -6.61
C SER A 262 34.27 -27.32 -7.85
N MET A 263 34.66 -26.23 -8.51
CA MET A 263 35.63 -26.32 -9.62
C MET A 263 36.86 -27.14 -9.22
N GLY A 264 37.27 -27.10 -7.95
CA GLY A 264 38.35 -27.95 -7.42
C GLY A 264 38.03 -29.45 -7.44
N SER A 265 36.83 -29.87 -7.03
CA SER A 265 36.45 -31.29 -7.09
C SER A 265 36.31 -31.76 -8.54
N MET A 266 35.75 -30.92 -9.40
CA MET A 266 35.66 -31.17 -10.85
C MET A 266 37.04 -31.37 -11.51
N LEU A 267 38.04 -30.56 -11.13
CA LEU A 267 39.42 -30.69 -11.66
C LEU A 267 40.08 -31.98 -11.21
N ILE A 268 39.89 -32.39 -9.95
CA ILE A 268 40.42 -33.64 -9.42
C ILE A 268 39.80 -34.84 -10.14
N TYR A 269 38.47 -34.86 -10.29
CA TYR A 269 37.78 -35.93 -11.02
C TYR A 269 38.17 -35.95 -12.50
N SER A 270 38.24 -34.79 -13.16
CA SER A 270 38.65 -34.71 -14.58
C SER A 270 40.07 -35.25 -14.79
N ARG A 271 41.00 -34.96 -13.88
CA ARG A 271 42.36 -35.51 -13.91
C ARG A 271 42.36 -37.03 -13.76
N ALA A 272 41.64 -37.56 -12.77
CA ALA A 272 41.54 -39.00 -12.54
C ALA A 272 40.93 -39.74 -13.76
N ILE A 273 39.89 -39.16 -14.38
CA ILE A 273 39.25 -39.70 -15.60
C ILE A 273 40.21 -39.68 -16.78
N THR A 274 40.92 -38.57 -17.01
CA THR A 274 41.85 -38.42 -18.13
C THR A 274 43.05 -39.38 -18.02
N GLU A 275 43.48 -39.64 -16.79
CA GLU A 275 44.58 -40.59 -16.49
C GLU A 275 44.07 -42.04 -16.39
N HIS A 276 42.77 -42.31 -16.60
CA HIS A 276 42.13 -43.62 -16.48
C HIS A 276 42.45 -44.36 -15.16
N ARG A 277 42.57 -43.62 -14.06
CA ARG A 277 42.86 -44.17 -12.72
C ARG A 277 41.83 -43.72 -11.68
N SER A 278 41.73 -44.44 -10.59
CA SER A 278 41.00 -43.97 -9.41
C SER A 278 41.73 -42.76 -8.77
N PRO A 279 40.99 -41.83 -8.13
CA PRO A 279 41.59 -40.77 -7.34
C PRO A 279 42.58 -41.34 -6.30
N SER A 280 43.75 -40.73 -6.18
CA SER A 280 44.77 -41.07 -5.18
C SER A 280 44.25 -40.73 -3.77
N GLU A 281 44.74 -41.41 -2.73
CA GLU A 281 44.39 -41.12 -1.33
C GLU A 281 44.55 -39.62 -0.98
N LYS A 282 45.60 -38.99 -1.49
CA LYS A 282 45.81 -37.54 -1.34
C LYS A 282 44.74 -36.70 -2.04
N GLU A 283 44.25 -37.15 -3.19
CA GLU A 283 43.15 -36.51 -3.92
C GLU A 283 41.82 -36.68 -3.19
N ILE A 284 41.58 -37.85 -2.58
CA ILE A 284 40.41 -38.12 -1.73
C ILE A 284 40.41 -37.17 -0.52
N ALA A 285 41.53 -37.04 0.20
CA ALA A 285 41.64 -36.10 1.31
C ALA A 285 41.45 -34.63 0.89
N MET A 286 41.84 -34.27 -0.35
CA MET A 286 41.54 -32.94 -0.91
C MET A 286 40.05 -32.77 -1.22
N LEU A 287 39.39 -33.79 -1.76
CA LEU A 287 37.95 -33.79 -2.03
C LEU A 287 37.14 -33.62 -0.75
N GLU A 288 37.47 -34.34 0.32
CA GLU A 288 36.82 -34.20 1.63
C GLU A 288 36.94 -32.77 2.19
N ARG A 289 38.14 -32.17 2.10
CA ARG A 289 38.35 -30.77 2.53
C ARG A 289 37.56 -29.78 1.69
N ILE A 290 37.39 -30.04 0.39
CA ILE A 290 36.58 -29.22 -0.50
C ILE A 290 35.11 -29.32 -0.11
N GLU A 291 34.61 -30.53 0.13
CA GLU A 291 33.23 -30.79 0.54
C GLU A 291 32.92 -30.13 1.89
N GLU A 292 33.80 -30.25 2.88
CA GLU A 292 33.64 -29.61 4.20
C GLU A 292 33.57 -28.06 4.07
N ARG A 293 34.41 -27.48 3.20
CA ARG A 293 34.37 -26.05 2.91
C ARG A 293 33.07 -25.64 2.23
N GLU A 294 32.59 -26.43 1.27
CA GLU A 294 31.32 -26.19 0.58
C GLU A 294 30.14 -26.29 1.54
N GLN A 295 30.15 -27.27 2.45
CA GLN A 295 29.14 -27.41 3.49
C GLN A 295 29.10 -26.17 4.38
N ARG A 296 30.26 -25.69 4.88
CA ARG A 296 30.31 -24.47 5.70
C ARG A 296 29.79 -23.23 4.96
N LEU A 297 30.09 -23.10 3.67
CA LEU A 297 29.56 -22.01 2.84
C LEU A 297 28.06 -22.14 2.60
N ALA A 298 27.56 -23.35 2.38
CA ALA A 298 26.13 -23.62 2.22
C ALA A 298 25.35 -23.30 3.50
N GLU A 299 25.85 -23.72 4.66
CA GLU A 299 25.27 -23.38 5.97
C GLU A 299 25.30 -21.88 6.24
N ALA A 300 26.42 -21.19 5.95
CA ALA A 300 26.51 -19.74 6.09
C ALA A 300 25.50 -19.03 5.18
N LYS A 301 25.34 -19.48 3.93
CA LYS A 301 24.34 -18.95 2.99
C LYS A 301 22.92 -19.16 3.50
N GLN A 302 22.60 -20.35 4.02
CA GLN A 302 21.30 -20.63 4.61
C GLN A 302 20.99 -19.73 5.83
N ARG A 303 21.99 -19.47 6.68
CA ARG A 303 21.82 -18.54 7.82
C ARG A 303 21.50 -17.12 7.34
N VAL A 304 22.22 -16.62 6.33
CA VAL A 304 21.96 -15.29 5.75
C VAL A 304 20.57 -15.23 5.12
N GLU A 305 20.17 -16.26 4.38
CA GLU A 305 18.83 -16.32 3.76
C GLU A 305 17.71 -16.35 4.80
N LEU A 306 17.87 -17.08 5.91
CA LEU A 306 16.91 -17.09 7.02
C LEU A 306 16.86 -15.73 7.73
N GLU A 307 18.00 -15.07 7.94
CA GLU A 307 18.05 -13.73 8.52
C GLU A 307 17.36 -12.70 7.63
N GLU A 308 17.56 -12.76 6.31
CA GLU A 308 16.90 -11.90 5.33
C GLU A 308 15.38 -12.11 5.34
N LYS A 309 14.92 -13.37 5.31
CA LYS A 309 13.49 -13.71 5.46
C LYS A 309 12.89 -13.18 6.77
N ASN A 310 13.62 -13.28 7.88
CA ASN A 310 13.16 -12.73 9.16
C ASN A 310 13.06 -11.19 9.13
N ARG A 311 14.01 -10.50 8.49
CA ARG A 311 13.96 -9.04 8.31
C ARG A 311 12.77 -8.62 7.44
N GLU A 312 12.49 -9.35 6.37
CA GLU A 312 11.31 -9.10 5.53
C GLU A 312 10.00 -9.28 6.31
N GLN A 313 9.87 -10.36 7.09
CA GLN A 313 8.71 -10.59 7.95
C GLN A 313 8.52 -9.47 8.98
N GLU A 314 9.59 -8.99 9.61
CA GLU A 314 9.54 -7.89 10.56
C GLU A 314 9.05 -6.58 9.90
N LEU A 315 9.49 -6.29 8.67
CA LEU A 315 9.03 -5.13 7.92
C LEU A 315 7.54 -5.22 7.57
N VAL A 316 7.06 -6.38 7.13
CA VAL A 316 5.64 -6.63 6.85
C VAL A 316 4.81 -6.47 8.12
N GLN A 317 5.27 -7.03 9.25
CA GLN A 317 4.58 -6.90 10.53
C GLN A 317 4.50 -5.44 11.01
N LYS A 318 5.60 -4.67 10.89
CA LYS A 318 5.61 -3.23 11.18
C LYS A 318 4.60 -2.45 10.33
N GLN A 319 4.43 -2.81 9.05
CA GLN A 319 3.42 -2.19 8.18
C GLN A 319 1.99 -2.54 8.61
N LEU A 320 1.72 -3.81 8.92
CA LEU A 320 0.41 -4.24 9.42
C LEU A 320 0.04 -3.54 10.73
N ASP A 321 0.99 -3.35 11.64
CA ASP A 321 0.76 -2.65 12.91
C ASP A 321 0.48 -1.16 12.71
N LYS A 322 1.14 -0.51 11.74
CA LYS A 322 0.80 0.86 11.34
C LYS A 322 -0.64 0.95 10.80
N MET A 323 -1.04 0.02 9.93
CA MET A 323 -2.41 -0.03 9.40
C MET A 323 -3.45 -0.28 10.50
N ARG A 324 -3.18 -1.21 11.43
CA ARG A 324 -4.05 -1.46 12.60
C ARG A 324 -4.25 -0.20 13.43
N LYS A 325 -3.18 0.55 13.71
CA LYS A 325 -3.26 1.83 14.46
C LYS A 325 -4.13 2.87 13.73
N ILE A 326 -3.98 2.99 12.41
CA ILE A 326 -4.79 3.91 11.60
C ILE A 326 -6.28 3.54 11.66
N VAL A 327 -6.61 2.25 11.47
CA VAL A 327 -7.99 1.75 11.52
C VAL A 327 -8.58 1.95 12.93
N ASN A 328 -7.83 1.63 13.98
CA ASN A 328 -8.29 1.85 15.36
C ASN A 328 -8.56 3.33 15.64
N ASN A 329 -7.69 4.24 15.19
CA ASN A 329 -7.93 5.67 15.31
C ASN A 329 -9.19 6.14 14.56
N MET A 330 -9.46 5.57 13.39
CA MET A 330 -10.67 5.85 12.62
C MET A 330 -11.93 5.33 13.34
N ILE A 331 -11.90 4.12 13.87
CA ILE A 331 -13.00 3.53 14.66
C ILE A 331 -13.28 4.39 15.90
N GLN A 332 -12.24 4.84 16.63
CA GLN A 332 -12.40 5.70 17.80
C GLN A 332 -13.01 7.08 17.45
N LYS A 333 -12.60 7.68 16.33
CA LYS A 333 -13.23 8.91 15.81
C LYS A 333 -14.70 8.70 15.46
N GLU A 334 -15.05 7.55 14.91
CA GLU A 334 -16.43 7.23 14.55
C GLU A 334 -17.30 6.95 15.79
N ILE A 335 -16.78 6.22 16.77
CA ILE A 335 -17.44 6.00 18.07
C ILE A 335 -17.71 7.34 18.77
N THR A 336 -16.72 8.23 18.83
CA THR A 336 -16.87 9.56 19.46
C THR A 336 -17.87 10.45 18.70
N ARG A 337 -17.85 10.44 17.36
CA ARG A 337 -18.85 11.11 16.52
C ARG A 337 -20.26 10.60 16.79
N ASN A 338 -20.45 9.29 16.82
CA ASN A 338 -21.76 8.66 17.07
C ASN A 338 -22.25 8.91 18.49
N ALA A 339 -21.37 8.90 19.50
CA ALA A 339 -21.70 9.29 20.86
C ALA A 339 -22.20 10.75 20.95
N ALA A 340 -21.56 11.67 20.21
CA ALA A 340 -22.00 13.07 20.14
C ALA A 340 -23.37 13.23 19.45
N ILE A 341 -23.62 12.49 18.37
CA ILE A 341 -24.93 12.47 17.67
C ILE A 341 -26.02 11.93 18.60
N ASN A 342 -25.77 10.81 19.26
CA ASN A 342 -26.72 10.21 20.22
C ASN A 342 -27.01 11.16 21.38
N SER A 343 -26.00 11.86 21.90
CA SER A 343 -26.18 12.85 22.96
C SER A 343 -27.08 14.01 22.53
N ARG A 344 -26.96 14.49 21.29
CA ARG A 344 -27.85 15.53 20.75
C ARG A 344 -29.28 15.02 20.56
N ARG A 345 -29.42 13.79 20.06
CA ARG A 345 -30.73 13.14 19.92
C ARG A 345 -31.45 13.00 21.25
N MET A 346 -30.76 12.51 22.28
CA MET A 346 -31.31 12.41 23.65
C MET A 346 -31.76 13.76 24.20
N LYS A 347 -30.96 14.82 24.04
CA LYS A 347 -31.34 16.18 24.45
C LYS A 347 -32.59 16.70 23.73
N TRP A 348 -32.70 16.41 22.43
CA TRP A 348 -33.87 16.80 21.65
C TRP A 348 -35.13 16.03 22.07
N GLU A 349 -35.00 14.71 22.29
CA GLU A 349 -36.10 13.87 22.79
C GLU A 349 -36.55 14.34 24.19
N GLU A 350 -35.62 14.71 25.07
CA GLU A 350 -35.92 15.29 26.39
C GLU A 350 -36.67 16.63 26.27
N GLN A 351 -36.23 17.52 25.37
CA GLN A 351 -36.93 18.78 25.11
C GLN A 351 -38.36 18.56 24.59
N MET A 352 -38.54 17.62 23.67
CA MET A 352 -39.87 17.26 23.15
C MET A 352 -40.78 16.68 24.25
N MET A 353 -40.22 15.88 25.16
CA MET A 353 -40.95 15.38 26.32
C MET A 353 -41.37 16.50 27.27
N ARG A 354 -40.50 17.48 27.56
CA ARG A 354 -40.83 18.65 28.38
C ARG A 354 -41.97 19.47 27.77
N ILE A 355 -41.96 19.69 26.46
CA ILE A 355 -43.03 20.42 25.75
C ILE A 355 -44.37 19.68 25.85
N ARG A 356 -44.38 18.36 25.67
CA ARG A 356 -45.61 17.54 25.82
C ARG A 356 -46.15 17.57 27.25
N GLU A 357 -45.25 17.46 28.23
CA GLU A 357 -45.60 17.52 29.64
C GLU A 357 -46.18 18.87 30.04
N GLN A 358 -45.60 19.96 29.54
CA GLN A 358 -46.12 21.31 29.75
C GLN A 358 -47.53 21.46 29.14
N LYS A 359 -47.75 21.00 27.91
CA LYS A 359 -49.08 21.00 27.29
C LYS A 359 -50.11 20.20 28.10
N ARG A 360 -49.70 19.04 28.63
CA ARG A 360 -50.56 18.22 29.51
C ARG A 360 -50.97 19.00 30.77
N ARG A 361 -50.02 19.64 31.45
CA ARG A 361 -50.29 20.48 32.63
C ARG A 361 -51.19 21.66 32.31
N ASP A 362 -50.97 22.33 31.18
CA ASP A 362 -51.80 23.46 30.75
C ASP A 362 -53.24 23.01 30.47
N GLU A 363 -53.44 21.83 29.86
CA GLU A 363 -54.78 21.27 29.62
C GLU A 363 -55.46 20.83 30.92
N GLU A 364 -54.74 20.18 31.83
CA GLU A 364 -55.25 19.83 33.17
C GLU A 364 -55.65 21.08 33.98
N ALA A 365 -54.87 22.17 33.88
CA ALA A 365 -55.21 23.45 34.49
C ALA A 365 -56.47 24.06 33.86
N ARG A 366 -56.64 24.02 32.53
CA ARG A 366 -57.86 24.49 31.84
C ARG A 366 -59.07 23.63 32.19
N ARG A 367 -58.92 22.30 32.30
CA ARG A 367 -59.98 21.39 32.73
C ARG A 367 -60.40 21.66 34.18
N SER A 368 -59.44 21.91 35.07
CA SER A 368 -59.72 22.25 36.48
C SER A 368 -60.44 23.59 36.62
N GLN A 369 -60.09 24.59 35.80
CA GLN A 369 -60.78 25.89 35.80
C GLN A 369 -62.18 25.84 35.18
N SER A 370 -62.43 24.93 34.23
CA SER A 370 -63.74 24.77 33.57
C SER A 370 -64.70 23.83 34.33
N SER A 371 -64.25 23.20 35.42
CA SER A 371 -65.03 22.24 36.22
C SER A 371 -65.41 22.83 37.59
N PRO A 372 -66.43 23.72 37.67
CA PRO A 372 -67.72 23.26 38.21
C PRO A 372 -68.92 24.08 37.71
N HIS A 373 -69.36 23.89 36.46
CA HIS A 373 -70.70 24.30 36.00
C HIS A 373 -71.44 23.11 35.36
N GLY A 374 -71.50 22.01 36.11
CA GLY A 374 -72.52 20.97 35.99
C GLY A 374 -73.01 20.69 37.42
N ASN A 375 -74.28 20.52 37.74
CA ASN A 375 -75.43 20.19 36.94
C ASN A 375 -76.63 20.87 37.61
N ARG A 376 -77.34 21.75 36.89
CA ARG A 376 -78.72 22.06 37.24
C ARG A 376 -79.58 21.90 36.00
N ALA A 377 -80.13 20.69 35.90
CA ALA A 377 -81.43 20.38 35.34
C ALA A 377 -81.85 21.18 34.09
N SER A 378 -81.77 20.53 32.94
CA SER A 378 -82.85 20.69 31.97
C SER A 378 -82.99 19.39 31.19
N MET A 379 -83.87 18.53 31.71
CA MET A 379 -84.54 17.52 30.92
C MET A 379 -85.33 18.25 29.82
N HIS A 380 -84.85 18.23 28.59
CA HIS A 380 -85.72 18.40 27.44
C HIS A 380 -85.49 17.27 26.45
N GLN A 381 -86.41 16.31 26.55
CA GLN A 381 -86.75 15.35 25.51
C GLN A 381 -87.16 16.12 24.24
N GLY A 382 -86.77 15.64 23.08
CA GLY A 382 -87.19 16.17 21.79
C GLY A 382 -86.10 15.91 20.75
N ASN A 383 -86.07 14.71 20.18
CA ASN A 383 -86.65 14.39 18.87
C ASN A 383 -86.02 15.16 17.70
N GLY A 384 -85.51 14.41 16.73
CA GLY A 384 -84.95 14.90 15.47
C GLY A 384 -83.56 14.33 15.28
N VAL A 385 -83.40 13.05 14.90
CA VAL A 385 -83.51 12.61 13.50
C VAL A 385 -82.96 13.70 12.59
N PHE A 386 -81.66 13.70 12.27
CA PHE A 386 -81.21 14.08 10.93
C PHE A 386 -79.75 13.67 10.68
N ARG A 387 -79.63 12.77 9.71
CA ARG A 387 -78.54 12.58 8.75
C ARG A 387 -77.12 12.30 9.27
N ALA A 388 -76.82 11.00 9.20
CA ALA A 388 -75.60 10.51 8.56
C ALA A 388 -75.28 11.32 7.29
N SER A 389 -74.08 11.91 7.25
CA SER A 389 -73.44 12.39 6.03
C SER A 389 -71.93 12.21 6.21
N THR A 390 -71.51 11.00 5.89
CA THR A 390 -70.18 10.66 5.38
C THR A 390 -69.81 11.62 4.25
N SER A 391 -68.70 12.36 4.37
CA SER A 391 -67.74 12.66 3.29
C SER A 391 -66.87 13.85 3.67
N GLY A 392 -65.56 13.68 3.61
CA GLY A 392 -64.60 14.79 3.68
C GLY A 392 -63.51 14.50 4.69
N GLY A 393 -62.25 14.35 4.32
CA GLY A 393 -61.64 14.36 3.01
C GLY A 393 -60.21 13.93 3.24
N TYR A 394 -59.75 12.94 2.49
CA TYR A 394 -58.33 12.63 2.39
C TYR A 394 -57.66 13.83 1.69
N ARG A 395 -57.26 14.84 2.46
CA ARG A 395 -56.41 15.92 1.97
C ARG A 395 -55.00 15.36 1.86
N LYS A 396 -54.73 14.84 0.66
CA LYS A 396 -53.43 14.53 0.11
C LYS A 396 -52.66 15.85 0.00
N GLU A 397 -52.11 16.32 1.12
CA GLU A 397 -51.21 17.47 1.08
C GLU A 397 -49.97 17.06 0.30
N GLN A 398 -49.77 17.81 -0.77
CA GLN A 398 -48.70 17.71 -1.72
C GLN A 398 -47.38 17.70 -0.97
N GLY A 399 -46.49 16.79 -1.37
CA GLY A 399 -45.10 16.80 -0.99
C GLY A 399 -44.47 18.09 -1.51
N ASP A 400 -44.42 19.09 -0.64
CA ASP A 400 -43.55 20.25 -0.82
C ASP A 400 -42.10 19.80 -0.60
N SER A 401 -41.47 19.54 -1.74
CA SER A 401 -40.17 20.08 -2.10
C SER A 401 -39.11 19.99 -0.99
N LEU A 402 -38.43 18.85 -0.97
CA LEU A 402 -37.12 18.66 -0.35
C LEU A 402 -36.13 19.72 -0.89
N ARG A 403 -36.07 20.86 -0.21
CA ARG A 403 -35.05 21.88 -0.43
C ARG A 403 -33.74 21.38 0.20
N ALA A 404 -32.94 20.70 -0.61
CA ALA A 404 -31.59 20.31 -0.23
C ALA A 404 -30.74 21.55 0.11
N PRO A 405 -29.92 21.53 1.18
CA PRO A 405 -29.00 22.62 1.48
C PRO A 405 -27.86 22.63 0.46
N LYS A 406 -27.65 23.78 -0.19
CA LYS A 406 -26.43 24.07 -0.95
C LYS A 406 -25.24 24.04 -0.01
N ILE A 407 -24.39 23.03 -0.14
CA ILE A 407 -23.05 23.02 0.45
C ILE A 407 -22.14 23.71 -0.56
N PHE A 408 -21.70 24.92 -0.22
CA PHE A 408 -20.53 25.53 -0.87
C PHE A 408 -19.29 24.75 -0.43
N SER A 409 -18.51 24.25 -1.40
CA SER A 409 -17.13 23.81 -1.19
C SER A 409 -16.17 24.98 -1.28
#